data_AF-A0A285NA18-F1
#
_entry.id   AF-A0A285NA18-F1
#
_cell.length_a   1.000
_cell.length_b   1.000
_cell.length_c   1.000
_cell.angle_alpha   90.00
_cell.angle_beta   90.00
_cell.angle_gamma   90.00
#
_symmetry.space_group_name_H-M   'P 1'
#
loop_
_entity.id
_entity.type
_entity.pdbx_description
1 polymer ?
#
loop_
_entity_poly.entity_id
_entity_poly.type
_entity_poly.pdbx_seq_one_letter_code
_entity_poly.pdbx_strand_id
1 'polypeptide(L)'
;MGKIIQFPGKNNGNNDKNEETKVRSIYSKETFSETVRKGVEEYILGNFAVKNILGMDIVYKVNNNEIGVVGAIAYEHKRRPLTYIADFIGKGFIDKKSGKVIIDNLAFREGERELYNSIEKIMKAKKILPDIKEF
;
A
#
# COMPACT_ATOMS: atom_id res chain seq x y z
N MET A 1 24.89 45.09 -17.80
CA MET A 1 25.47 44.94 -16.44
C MET A 1 24.32 44.95 -15.45
N GLY A 2 23.99 43.80 -14.88
CA GLY A 2 22.79 43.61 -14.04
C GLY A 2 23.00 44.15 -12.62
N LYS A 3 21.98 44.81 -12.09
CA LYS A 3 21.98 45.47 -10.78
C LYS A 3 21.61 44.46 -9.70
N ILE A 4 22.54 44.12 -8.80
CA ILE A 4 22.32 43.25 -7.64
C ILE A 4 21.72 44.10 -6.51
N ILE A 5 20.62 43.64 -5.91
CA ILE A 5 19.99 44.26 -4.74
C ILE A 5 20.27 43.39 -3.51
N GLN A 6 20.94 43.96 -2.52
CA GLN A 6 21.35 43.33 -1.27
C GLN A 6 20.30 43.67 -0.18
N PHE A 7 19.70 42.65 0.43
CA PHE A 7 18.76 42.86 1.55
C PHE A 7 19.53 43.13 2.85
N PRO A 8 19.07 44.05 3.72
CA PRO A 8 19.81 44.48 4.90
C PRO A 8 19.90 43.36 5.94
N GLY A 9 21.11 42.81 6.11
CA GLY A 9 21.50 42.03 7.27
C GLY A 9 21.64 42.94 8.48
N LYS A 10 20.83 42.67 9.51
CA LYS A 10 20.95 43.31 10.82
C LYS A 10 22.03 42.57 11.60
N ASN A 11 23.22 43.16 11.68
CA ASN A 11 24.32 42.67 12.51
C ASN A 11 24.25 43.25 13.93
N ASN A 12 24.90 42.52 14.85
CA ASN A 12 25.23 42.79 16.26
C ASN A 12 24.25 42.13 17.25
N GLY A 13 24.64 41.23 18.15
CA GLY A 13 25.95 40.71 18.54
C GLY A 13 25.77 39.93 19.86
N ASN A 14 26.42 38.76 19.96
CA ASN A 14 26.68 37.89 21.13
C ASN A 14 25.83 38.01 22.40
N ASN A 15 25.15 36.91 22.75
CA ASN A 15 25.16 36.39 24.12
C ASN A 15 24.88 34.89 24.16
N ASP A 16 25.59 34.25 25.08
CA ASP A 16 25.74 32.83 25.38
C ASP A 16 24.46 31.99 25.59
N LYS A 17 24.66 30.69 25.33
CA LYS A 17 23.93 29.49 25.82
C LYS A 17 22.66 29.08 25.08
N ASN A 18 22.59 27.75 24.89
CA ASN A 18 21.47 26.95 24.39
C ASN A 18 21.27 27.12 22.87
N GLU A 19 21.21 26.10 22.03
CA GLU A 19 20.72 24.75 22.23
C GLU A 19 21.57 23.82 21.36
N GLU A 20 22.05 22.71 21.93
CA GLU A 20 22.34 21.54 21.11
C GLU A 20 21.08 21.30 20.28
N THR A 21 21.21 21.55 18.97
CA THR A 21 20.22 21.24 17.97
C THR A 21 19.92 19.77 18.13
N LYS A 22 18.92 19.45 18.96
CA LYS A 22 18.12 18.25 18.86
C LYS A 22 17.74 18.24 17.40
N VAL A 23 18.40 17.38 16.65
CA VAL A 23 17.88 16.77 15.43
C VAL A 23 16.58 16.13 15.89
N ARG A 24 15.53 16.95 16.03
CA ARG A 24 14.16 16.51 16.15
C ARG A 24 13.94 15.81 14.83
N SER A 25 14.08 14.50 14.90
CA SER A 25 13.50 13.54 13.99
C SER A 25 12.36 14.19 13.21
N ILE A 26 12.56 14.39 11.91
CA ILE A 26 11.51 14.74 10.95
C ILE A 26 10.50 13.55 10.82
N TYR A 27 10.66 12.50 11.64
CA TYR A 27 9.68 11.43 11.87
C TYR A 27 8.54 11.88 12.81
N SER A 28 7.91 13.01 12.50
CA SER A 28 6.85 13.60 13.31
C SER A 28 5.58 13.72 12.47
N LYS A 29 4.61 12.83 12.76
CA LYS A 29 3.38 12.48 12.04
C LYS A 29 3.56 11.49 10.90
N GLU A 30 3.21 10.22 11.18
CA GLU A 30 2.79 9.29 10.12
C GLU A 30 1.72 9.99 9.29
N THR A 31 1.98 10.15 8.00
CA THR A 31 1.01 10.75 7.09
C THR A 31 -0.22 9.83 7.02
N PHE A 32 -1.43 10.37 6.88
CA PHE A 32 -2.65 9.55 6.79
C PHE A 32 -2.53 8.47 5.68
N SER A 33 -1.81 8.78 4.60
CA SER A 33 -1.42 7.83 3.55
C SER A 33 -0.67 6.60 4.06
N GLU A 34 0.24 6.75 5.03
CA GLU A 34 0.94 5.63 5.66
C GLU A 34 -0.02 4.78 6.49
N THR A 35 -0.99 5.40 7.17
CA THR A 35 -2.02 4.65 7.92
C THR A 35 -2.90 3.83 6.98
N VAL A 36 -3.31 4.40 5.84
CA VAL A 36 -4.05 3.67 4.80
C VAL A 36 -3.20 2.52 4.27
N ARG A 37 -1.93 2.79 3.96
CA ARG A 37 -0.98 1.79 3.46
C ARG A 37 -0.86 0.61 4.42
N LYS A 38 -0.64 0.87 5.71
CA LYS A 38 -0.56 -0.17 6.74
C LYS A 38 -1.84 -1.00 6.82
N GLY A 39 -3.01 -0.35 6.81
CA GLY A 39 -4.30 -1.06 6.83
C GLY A 39 -4.49 -1.99 5.63
N VAL A 40 -4.03 -1.57 4.44
CA VAL A 40 -4.04 -2.40 3.23
C VAL A 40 -3.03 -3.55 3.33
N GLU A 41 -1.80 -3.29 3.80
CA GLU A 41 -0.76 -4.31 3.98
C GLU A 41 -1.19 -5.40 4.98
N GLU A 42 -1.73 -4.99 6.14
CA GLU A 42 -2.26 -5.90 7.16
C GLU A 42 -3.36 -6.80 6.59
N TYR A 43 -4.31 -6.21 5.85
CA TYR A 43 -5.38 -6.96 5.20
C TYR A 43 -4.84 -7.95 4.18
N ILE A 44 -3.90 -7.54 3.34
CA ILE A 44 -3.34 -8.39 2.29
C ILE A 44 -2.59 -9.59 2.87
N LEU A 45 -1.71 -9.35 3.85
CA LEU A 45 -0.92 -10.40 4.50
C LEU A 45 -1.78 -11.39 5.30
N GLY A 46 -2.85 -10.89 5.92
CA GLY A 46 -3.79 -11.68 6.71
C GLY A 46 -4.75 -12.54 5.88
N ASN A 47 -5.23 -12.02 4.75
CA ASN A 47 -6.30 -12.67 3.97
C ASN A 47 -5.80 -13.40 2.71
N PHE A 48 -4.63 -13.06 2.18
CA PHE A 48 -4.15 -13.64 0.93
C PHE A 48 -2.90 -14.52 1.12
N ALA A 49 -2.61 -15.32 0.10
CA ALA A 49 -1.42 -16.16 0.02
C ALA A 49 -0.14 -15.35 -0.30
N VAL A 50 -0.03 -14.14 0.24
CA VAL A 50 1.13 -13.27 0.14
C VAL A 50 2.09 -13.58 1.28
N LYS A 51 3.37 -13.78 0.94
CA LYS A 51 4.46 -14.03 1.89
C LYS A 51 5.09 -12.71 2.33
N ASN A 52 5.57 -11.94 1.35
CA ASN A 52 6.23 -10.66 1.55
C ASN A 52 5.70 -9.66 0.51
N ILE A 53 5.52 -8.41 0.94
CA ILE A 53 5.19 -7.29 0.06
C ILE A 53 6.50 -6.58 -0.27
N LEU A 54 6.84 -6.47 -1.56
CA LEU A 54 8.07 -5.82 -2.03
C LEU A 54 7.84 -4.32 -2.26
N GLY A 55 6.65 -3.97 -2.72
CA GLY A 55 6.27 -2.60 -3.01
C GLY A 55 4.78 -2.50 -3.25
N MET A 56 4.21 -1.35 -2.93
CA MET A 56 2.80 -1.07 -3.12
C MET A 56 2.62 0.41 -3.44
N ASP A 57 1.85 0.69 -4.47
CA ASP A 57 1.40 2.02 -4.83
C ASP A 57 -0.11 2.09 -4.69
N ILE A 58 -0.61 3.15 -4.05
CA ILE A 58 -2.01 3.27 -3.67
C ILE A 58 -2.53 4.67 -3.95
N VAL A 59 -3.74 4.71 -4.50
CA VAL A 59 -4.59 5.88 -4.59
C VAL A 59 -5.83 5.61 -3.74
N TYR A 60 -6.17 6.53 -2.86
CA TYR A 60 -7.33 6.38 -1.99
C TYR A 60 -8.23 7.60 -2.01
N LYS A 61 -9.51 7.39 -1.73
CA LYS A 61 -10.50 8.45 -1.53
C LYS A 61 -11.27 8.16 -0.25
N VAL A 62 -11.41 9.20 0.58
CA VAL A 62 -12.21 9.14 1.80
C VAL A 62 -13.55 9.82 1.55
N ASN A 63 -14.63 9.18 1.98
CA ASN A 63 -15.96 9.76 2.00
C ASN A 63 -16.59 9.54 3.38
N ASN A 64 -16.78 10.61 4.16
CA ASN A 64 -17.21 10.56 5.55
C ASN A 64 -16.32 9.65 6.42
N ASN A 65 -16.73 8.39 6.61
CA ASN A 65 -16.00 7.39 7.39
C ASN A 65 -15.55 6.19 6.55
N GLU A 66 -15.93 6.14 5.27
CA GLU A 66 -15.58 5.08 4.34
C GLU A 66 -14.34 5.48 3.56
N ILE A 67 -13.52 4.49 3.23
CA ILE A 67 -12.37 4.65 2.37
C ILE A 67 -12.46 3.69 1.19
N GLY A 68 -12.27 4.21 -0.02
CA GLY A 68 -12.01 3.41 -1.21
C GLY A 68 -10.53 3.48 -1.55
N VAL A 69 -9.94 2.34 -1.91
CA VAL A 69 -8.52 2.23 -2.29
C VAL A 69 -8.42 1.51 -3.62
N VAL A 70 -7.59 2.03 -4.52
CA VAL A 70 -7.17 1.36 -5.75
C VAL A 70 -5.66 1.41 -5.80
N GLY A 71 -5.02 0.32 -6.19
CA GLY A 71 -3.56 0.29 -6.20
C GLY A 71 -2.99 -0.88 -6.97
N ALA A 72 -1.67 -0.93 -7.00
CA ALA A 72 -0.90 -2.05 -7.52
C ALA A 72 0.09 -2.51 -6.46
N ILE A 73 0.32 -3.82 -6.40
CA ILE A 73 1.23 -4.45 -5.45
C ILE A 73 2.20 -5.38 -6.16
N ALA A 74 3.45 -5.36 -5.74
CA ALA A 74 4.46 -6.35 -6.07
C ALA A 74 4.74 -7.22 -4.84
N TYR A 75 4.65 -8.54 -4.96
CA TYR A 75 4.69 -9.44 -3.82
C TYR A 75 5.28 -10.82 -4.13
N GLU A 76 5.72 -11.51 -3.09
CA GLU A 76 6.10 -12.93 -3.14
C GLU A 76 4.92 -13.81 -2.73
N HIS A 77 4.65 -14.87 -3.48
CA HIS A 77 3.57 -15.80 -3.17
C HIS A 77 4.02 -16.89 -2.18
N LYS A 78 3.18 -17.26 -1.21
CA LYS A 78 3.52 -18.26 -0.16
C LYS A 78 3.79 -19.66 -0.72
N ARG A 79 3.16 -20.03 -1.83
CA ARG A 79 3.20 -21.39 -2.40
C ARG A 79 3.86 -21.49 -3.77
N ARG A 80 4.27 -20.37 -4.34
CA ARG A 80 4.84 -20.33 -5.68
C ARG A 80 6.14 -19.55 -5.63
N PRO A 81 7.25 -20.09 -6.16
CA PRO A 81 8.43 -19.27 -6.37
C PRO A 81 8.09 -18.16 -7.36
N LEU A 82 8.91 -17.11 -7.40
CA LEU A 82 8.76 -15.88 -8.19
C LEU A 82 8.02 -14.72 -7.49
N THR A 83 8.18 -13.56 -8.09
CA THR A 83 7.53 -12.30 -7.74
C THR A 83 6.34 -12.08 -8.66
N TYR A 84 5.25 -11.60 -8.08
CA TYR A 84 3.98 -11.34 -8.77
C TYR A 84 3.64 -9.87 -8.65
N ILE A 85 2.95 -9.35 -9.66
CA ILE A 85 2.40 -7.99 -9.66
C ILE A 85 0.89 -8.11 -9.87
N ALA A 86 0.10 -7.42 -9.06
CA ALA A 86 -1.35 -7.41 -9.19
C ALA A 86 -1.93 -6.02 -8.92
N ASP A 87 -2.92 -5.63 -9.71
CA ASP A 87 -3.77 -4.48 -9.39
C ASP A 87 -4.83 -4.93 -8.37
N PHE A 88 -5.30 -4.01 -7.53
CA PHE A 88 -6.39 -4.28 -6.59
C PHE A 88 -7.32 -3.09 -6.42
N ILE A 89 -8.52 -3.41 -5.99
CA ILE A 89 -9.51 -2.46 -5.49
C ILE A 89 -9.99 -2.93 -4.11
N GLY A 90 -10.10 -2.01 -3.17
CA GLY A 90 -10.56 -2.28 -1.84
C GLY A 90 -11.45 -1.18 -1.30
N LYS A 91 -12.18 -1.54 -0.26
CA LYS A 91 -12.96 -0.63 0.57
C LYS A 91 -12.66 -0.91 2.05
N GLY A 92 -12.97 0.07 2.87
CA GLY A 92 -12.77 0.00 4.30
C GLY A 92 -13.42 1.17 5.01
N PHE A 93 -13.07 1.32 6.27
CA PHE A 93 -13.51 2.43 7.09
C PHE A 93 -12.42 2.89 8.05
N ILE A 94 -12.58 4.11 8.56
CA ILE A 94 -11.72 4.66 9.59
C ILE A 94 -12.33 4.31 10.95
N ASP A 95 -11.60 3.59 11.78
CA ASP A 95 -12.00 3.38 13.17
C ASP A 95 -11.64 4.64 13.97
N LYS A 96 -12.68 5.42 14.32
CA LYS A 96 -12.54 6.67 15.07
C LYS A 96 -11.95 6.48 16.47
N LYS A 97 -12.01 5.27 17.05
CA LYS A 97 -11.48 5.00 18.39
C LYS A 97 -9.98 4.76 18.37
N SER A 98 -9.50 3.97 17.41
CA SER A 98 -8.09 3.61 17.29
C SER A 98 -7.31 4.53 16.32
N GLY A 99 -8.01 5.35 15.53
CA GLY A 99 -7.42 6.16 14.47
C GLY A 99 -6.88 5.32 13.31
N LYS A 100 -7.18 4.01 13.27
CA LYS A 100 -6.68 3.08 12.26
C LYS A 100 -7.62 3.00 11.07
N VAL A 101 -7.02 2.69 9.92
CA VAL A 101 -7.76 2.36 8.70
C VAL A 101 -7.94 0.85 8.66
N ILE A 102 -9.19 0.39 8.60
CA ILE A 102 -9.54 -1.02 8.53
C ILE A 102 -10.13 -1.29 7.15
N ILE A 103 -9.47 -2.14 6.37
CA ILE A 103 -9.99 -2.64 5.10
C ILE A 103 -10.95 -3.79 5.41
N ASP A 104 -12.18 -3.72 4.91
CA ASP A 104 -13.20 -4.76 5.11
C ASP A 104 -13.28 -5.70 3.90
N ASN A 105 -13.04 -5.18 2.70
CA ASN A 105 -13.06 -5.94 1.47
C ASN A 105 -11.97 -5.46 0.52
N LEU A 106 -11.22 -6.39 -0.07
CA LEU A 106 -10.24 -6.12 -1.10
C LEU A 106 -10.27 -7.25 -2.13
N ALA A 107 -10.23 -6.89 -3.40
CA ALA A 107 -10.15 -7.82 -4.51
C ALA A 107 -8.95 -7.46 -5.39
N PHE A 108 -8.14 -8.46 -5.71
CA PHE A 108 -7.18 -8.33 -6.80
C PHE A 108 -7.95 -8.36 -8.12
N ARG A 109 -7.65 -7.43 -9.02
CA ARG A 109 -8.02 -7.54 -10.43
C ARG A 109 -7.38 -8.83 -10.91
N GLU A 110 -8.19 -9.77 -11.40
CA GLU A 110 -7.76 -11.11 -11.81
C GLU A 110 -6.47 -11.06 -12.66
N GLY A 111 -5.34 -11.20 -11.98
CA GLY A 111 -4.00 -11.17 -12.58
C GLY A 111 -3.49 -12.55 -12.92
N GLU A 112 -4.30 -13.59 -12.74
CA GLU A 112 -3.82 -14.94 -13.00
C GLU A 112 -4.82 -15.72 -13.85
N ARG A 113 -5.05 -15.27 -15.09
CA ARG A 113 -5.52 -16.15 -16.17
C ARG A 113 -4.65 -17.41 -16.23
N GLU A 114 -3.36 -17.29 -15.91
CA GLU A 114 -2.42 -18.40 -15.79
C GLU A 114 -2.65 -19.27 -14.54
N LEU A 115 -3.10 -18.72 -13.40
CA LEU A 115 -3.52 -19.53 -12.23
C LEU A 115 -4.80 -20.27 -12.57
N TYR A 116 -5.81 -19.60 -13.10
CA TYR A 116 -7.05 -20.24 -13.51
C TYR A 116 -6.77 -21.33 -14.53
N ASN A 117 -5.97 -21.06 -15.57
CA ASN A 117 -5.53 -22.07 -16.52
C ASN A 117 -4.71 -23.19 -15.86
N SER A 118 -3.87 -22.89 -14.87
CA SER A 118 -3.09 -23.90 -14.14
C SER A 118 -3.96 -24.79 -13.26
N ILE A 119 -4.93 -24.20 -12.56
CA ILE A 119 -5.91 -24.90 -11.72
C ILE A 119 -6.80 -25.74 -12.63
N GLU A 120 -7.30 -25.19 -13.73
CA GLU A 120 -8.10 -25.89 -14.72
C GLU A 120 -7.32 -27.07 -15.31
N LYS A 121 -6.05 -26.89 -15.70
CA LYS A 121 -5.16 -27.98 -16.15
C LYS A 121 -4.97 -29.05 -15.08
N ILE A 122 -4.74 -28.66 -13.83
CA ILE A 122 -4.60 -29.60 -12.70
C ILE A 122 -5.92 -30.37 -12.47
N MET A 123 -7.06 -29.69 -12.53
CA MET A 123 -8.38 -30.30 -12.33
C MET A 123 -8.76 -31.23 -13.50
N LYS A 124 -8.41 -30.87 -14.74
CA LYS A 124 -8.51 -31.74 -15.93
C LYS A 124 -7.60 -32.97 -15.79
N ALA A 125 -6.34 -32.79 -15.41
CA ALA A 125 -5.38 -33.89 -15.22
C ALA A 125 -5.81 -34.86 -14.11
N LYS A 126 -6.43 -34.35 -13.04
CA LYS A 126 -6.96 -35.16 -11.94
C LYS A 126 -8.34 -35.78 -12.22
N LYS A 127 -8.95 -35.54 -13.40
CA LYS A 127 -10.30 -36.00 -13.78
C LYS A 127 -11.39 -35.62 -12.77
N ILE A 128 -11.25 -34.47 -12.13
CA ILE A 128 -12.21 -33.97 -11.12
C ILE A 128 -13.33 -33.16 -11.79
N LEU A 129 -13.06 -32.59 -12.98
CA LEU A 129 -14.05 -31.82 -13.71
C LEU A 129 -15.03 -32.77 -14.43
N PRO A 130 -16.36 -32.52 -14.33
CA PRO A 130 -17.35 -33.27 -15.08
C PRO A 130 -17.14 -33.06 -16.58
N ASP A 131 -17.26 -34.13 -17.36
CA ASP A 131 -17.18 -34.06 -18.83
C ASP A 131 -18.34 -33.20 -19.34
N ILE A 132 -18.04 -31.98 -19.76
CA ILE A 132 -18.99 -31.13 -20.47
C ILE A 132 -19.11 -31.74 -21.86
N LYS A 133 -20.21 -32.47 -22.11
CA LYS A 133 -20.58 -32.87 -23.47
C LYS A 133 -20.95 -31.60 -24.24
N GLU A 134 -20.09 -31.20 -25.17
CA GLU A 134 -20.44 -30.20 -26.18
C GLU A 134 -21.62 -30.75 -27.00
N PHE A 135 -22.66 -29.93 -27.14
CA PHE A 135 -23.81 -30.19 -28.02
C PHE A 135 -23.51 -29.71 -29.43
#